data_AF-A0A446ZIQ5-F1
#
_entry.id   AF-A0A446ZIQ5-F1
#
_cell.length_a   1.000
_cell.length_b   1.000
_cell.length_c   1.000
_cell.angle_alpha   90.00
_cell.angle_beta   90.00
_cell.angle_gamma   90.00
#
_symmetry.space_group_name_H-M   'P 1'
#
loop_
_entity.id
_entity.type
_entity.pdbx_description
1 polymer ?
#
loop_
_entity_poly.entity_id
_entity_poly.type
_entity_poly.pdbx_seq_one_letter_code
_entity_poly.pdbx_strand_id
1 'polypeptide(L)'
;MKKFIIFAVIGLLIALLVEPVLDKAMKSDEDTKYIEKILSDDSKLKKDYGEVESYSIVSKGRFSGSPSLPAHNHYKIRIQTKNNSQVIFLNIFKDESGKLLKYEYSD
;
A
#
# COMPACT_ATOMS: atom_id res chain seq x y z
N MET A 1 -18.89 31.89 -29.64
CA MET A 1 -19.79 31.08 -28.78
C MET A 1 -19.61 29.57 -28.95
N LYS A 2 -19.52 29.01 -30.18
CA LYS A 2 -19.33 27.54 -30.38
C LYS A 2 -18.05 26.95 -29.78
N LYS A 3 -16.95 27.73 -29.73
CA LYS A 3 -15.65 27.26 -29.22
C LYS A 3 -15.61 27.01 -27.71
N PHE A 4 -16.41 27.74 -26.92
CA PHE A 4 -16.43 27.60 -25.46
C PHE A 4 -17.17 26.35 -24.98
N ILE A 5 -18.17 25.90 -25.74
CA ILE A 5 -18.94 24.68 -25.44
C ILE A 5 -18.03 23.44 -25.52
N ILE A 6 -17.09 23.42 -26.47
CA ILE A 6 -16.15 22.31 -26.65
C ILE A 6 -15.25 22.14 -25.44
N PHE A 7 -14.73 23.23 -24.87
CA PHE A 7 -13.89 23.17 -23.67
C PHE A 7 -14.66 22.70 -22.43
N ALA A 8 -15.93 23.10 -22.29
CA ALA A 8 -16.79 22.64 -21.20
C ALA A 8 -17.09 21.14 -21.29
N VAL A 9 -17.34 20.62 -22.50
CA VAL A 9 -17.62 19.19 -22.73
C VAL A 9 -16.36 18.35 -22.51
N ILE A 10 -15.19 18.82 -22.96
CA ILE A 10 -13.91 18.13 -22.74
C ILE A 10 -13.54 18.12 -21.25
N GLY A 11 -13.72 19.24 -20.54
CA GLY A 11 -13.49 19.31 -19.09
C GLY A 11 -14.40 18.36 -18.29
N LEU A 12 -15.68 18.25 -18.68
CA LEU A 12 -16.63 17.35 -18.05
C LEU A 12 -16.30 15.86 -18.31
N LEU A 13 -15.84 15.53 -19.52
CA LEU A 13 -15.39 14.18 -19.88
C LEU A 13 -14.11 13.76 -19.12
N ILE A 14 -13.18 14.69 -18.88
CA ILE A 14 -11.98 14.41 -18.09
C ILE A 14 -12.34 14.21 -16.61
N ALA A 15 -13.23 15.03 -16.05
CA ALA A 15 -13.67 14.90 -14.66
C ALA A 15 -14.30 13.51 -14.37
N LEU A 16 -15.12 13.01 -15.29
CA LEU A 16 -15.78 11.69 -15.16
C LEU A 16 -14.81 10.49 -15.28
N LEU A 17 -13.64 10.67 -15.91
CA LEU A 17 -12.66 9.59 -16.09
C LEU A 17 -11.63 9.50 -14.96
N VAL A 18 -11.49 10.53 -14.14
CA VAL A 18 -10.48 10.58 -13.06
C VAL A 18 -10.99 9.94 -11.76
N GLU A 19 -12.29 9.99 -11.49
CA GLU A 19 -12.88 9.49 -10.25
C GLU A 19 -12.65 7.98 -9.98
N PRO A 20 -12.84 7.04 -10.93
CA PRO A 20 -12.67 5.61 -10.62
C PRO A 20 -11.20 5.17 -10.54
N VAL A 21 -10.24 6.00 -10.99
CA VAL A 21 -8.80 5.68 -10.94
C VAL A 21 -8.18 6.14 -9.62
N LEU A 22 -8.64 7.27 -9.06
CA LEU A 22 -8.15 7.79 -7.79
C LEU A 22 -8.57 6.94 -6.58
N ASP A 23 -9.79 6.39 -6.58
CA ASP A 23 -10.31 5.59 -5.46
C ASP A 23 -9.52 4.29 -5.22
N LYS A 24 -8.86 3.75 -6.27
CA LYS A 24 -7.96 2.59 -6.12
C LYS A 24 -6.58 2.96 -5.57
N ALA A 25 -6.14 4.21 -5.73
CA ALA A 25 -4.89 4.71 -5.20
C ALA A 25 -5.01 5.20 -3.74
N MET A 26 -6.13 5.81 -3.35
CA MET A 26 -6.27 6.45 -2.02
C MET A 26 -6.41 5.51 -0.82
N LYS A 27 -6.74 4.22 -1.01
CA LYS A 27 -6.61 3.21 0.06
C LYS A 27 -5.15 2.86 0.40
N SER A 28 -4.18 3.47 -0.27
CA SER A 28 -2.75 3.23 -0.07
C SER A 28 -2.15 4.05 1.08
N ASP A 29 -2.67 5.23 1.40
CA ASP A 29 -1.97 6.15 2.31
C ASP A 29 -1.94 5.66 3.76
N GLU A 30 -3.00 5.02 4.24
CA GLU A 30 -3.01 4.43 5.58
C GLU A 30 -2.12 3.20 5.69
N ASP A 31 -2.08 2.36 4.65
CA ASP A 31 -1.20 1.20 4.65
C ASP A 31 0.26 1.59 4.59
N THR A 32 0.60 2.63 3.82
CA THR A 32 1.97 3.17 3.80
C THR A 32 2.40 3.63 5.20
N LYS A 33 1.52 4.31 5.96
CA LYS A 33 1.82 4.70 7.35
C LYS A 33 2.08 3.49 8.25
N TYR A 34 1.29 2.42 8.09
CA TYR A 34 1.52 1.18 8.84
C TYR A 34 2.84 0.52 8.44
N ILE A 35 3.15 0.46 7.14
CA ILE A 35 4.41 -0.08 6.62
C ILE A 35 5.60 0.69 7.21
N GLU A 36 5.58 2.02 7.14
CA GLU A 36 6.64 2.88 7.69
C GLU A 36 6.83 2.62 9.17
N LYS A 37 5.73 2.58 9.93
CA LYS A 37 5.76 2.30 11.36
C LYS A 37 6.34 0.92 11.66
N ILE A 38 5.92 -0.12 10.92
CA ILE A 38 6.41 -1.49 11.11
C ILE A 38 7.91 -1.57 10.82
N LEU A 39 8.37 -1.01 9.70
CA LEU A 39 9.79 -1.03 9.31
C LEU A 39 10.67 -0.19 10.26
N SER A 40 10.13 0.90 10.80
CA SER A 40 10.83 1.80 11.72
C SER A 40 10.84 1.30 13.17
N ASP A 41 9.74 0.73 13.67
CA ASP A 41 9.56 0.52 15.11
C ASP A 41 9.72 -0.95 15.52
N ASP A 42 9.56 -1.91 14.60
CA ASP A 42 9.53 -3.32 14.98
C ASP A 42 10.93 -3.89 15.27
N SER A 43 11.17 -4.15 16.56
CA SER A 43 12.46 -4.69 17.03
C SER A 43 12.81 -6.07 16.48
N LYS A 44 11.82 -6.91 16.16
CA LYS A 44 12.05 -8.24 15.61
C LYS A 44 12.46 -8.14 14.14
N LEU A 45 11.75 -7.33 13.36
CA LEU A 45 12.08 -7.06 11.96
C LEU A 45 13.50 -6.47 11.84
N LYS A 46 13.86 -5.53 12.72
CA LYS A 46 15.22 -4.98 12.78
C LYS A 46 16.27 -6.01 13.17
N LYS A 47 15.93 -6.96 14.03
CA LYS A 47 16.84 -8.06 14.38
C LYS A 47 17.04 -9.02 13.21
N ASP A 48 15.97 -9.31 12.47
CA ASP A 48 15.97 -10.28 11.37
C ASP A 48 16.66 -9.71 10.12
N TYR A 49 16.47 -8.42 9.83
CA TYR A 49 16.94 -7.80 8.58
C TYR A 49 17.95 -6.68 8.75
N GLY A 50 18.09 -6.12 9.94
CA GLY A 50 18.87 -4.91 10.21
C GLY A 50 18.04 -3.64 10.21
N GLU A 51 18.69 -2.51 10.50
CA GLU A 51 18.06 -1.20 10.46
C GLU A 51 17.75 -0.79 9.01
N VAL A 52 16.46 -0.57 8.73
CA VAL A 52 15.97 -0.19 7.40
C VAL A 52 16.25 1.30 7.19
N GLU A 53 17.11 1.62 6.23
CA GLU A 53 17.45 3.00 5.85
C GLU A 53 16.45 3.55 4.82
N SER A 54 15.97 2.69 3.93
CA SER A 54 14.91 3.03 2.97
C SER A 54 14.16 1.79 2.50
N TYR A 55 12.98 1.99 1.92
CA TYR A 55 12.17 0.92 1.37
C TYR A 55 11.43 1.36 0.10
N SER A 56 11.02 0.38 -0.70
CA SER A 56 10.14 0.62 -1.86
C SER A 56 9.13 -0.52 -1.99
N ILE A 57 7.88 -0.17 -2.32
CA ILE A 57 6.83 -1.16 -2.58
C ILE A 57 6.97 -1.64 -4.03
N VAL A 58 7.33 -2.92 -4.20
CA VAL A 58 7.49 -3.57 -5.50
C VAL A 58 6.14 -3.97 -6.08
N SER A 59 5.24 -4.51 -5.25
CA SER A 59 3.88 -4.85 -5.66
C SER A 59 2.93 -4.85 -4.48
N LYS A 60 1.64 -4.62 -4.77
CA LYS A 60 0.53 -4.64 -3.83
C LYS A 60 -0.55 -5.56 -4.37
N GLY A 61 -1.16 -6.34 -3.50
CA GLY A 61 -2.37 -7.08 -3.81
C GLY A 61 -3.27 -7.23 -2.60
N ARG A 62 -4.43 -7.86 -2.83
CA ARG A 62 -5.43 -8.11 -1.79
C ARG A 62 -5.87 -9.55 -1.87
N PHE A 63 -5.82 -10.22 -0.73
CA PHE A 63 -6.43 -11.53 -0.55
C PHE A 63 -7.87 -11.33 -0.08
N SER A 64 -8.84 -11.88 -0.80
CA SER A 64 -10.27 -11.72 -0.49
C SER A 64 -10.72 -12.47 0.76
N GLY A 65 -9.84 -13.26 1.37
CA GLY A 65 -10.14 -14.08 2.54
C GLY A 65 -10.62 -15.49 2.16
N SER A 66 -10.51 -16.39 3.12
CA SER A 66 -11.06 -17.74 3.12
C SER A 66 -11.51 -18.09 4.55
N PRO A 67 -12.27 -19.18 4.76
CA PRO A 67 -12.64 -19.61 6.11
C PRO A 67 -11.46 -19.82 7.07
N SER A 68 -10.26 -20.10 6.53
CA SER A 68 -9.03 -20.33 7.31
C SER A 68 -8.12 -19.10 7.41
N LEU A 69 -8.32 -18.08 6.58
CA LEU A 69 -7.41 -16.94 6.49
C LEU A 69 -8.21 -15.66 6.20
N PRO A 70 -8.28 -14.68 7.12
CA PRO A 70 -9.02 -13.45 6.90
C PRO A 70 -8.47 -12.66 5.70
N ALA A 71 -9.35 -11.85 5.11
CA ALA A 71 -8.96 -10.94 4.04
C ALA A 71 -7.86 -9.98 4.52
N HIS A 72 -6.86 -9.75 3.68
CA HIS A 72 -5.72 -8.90 4.02
C HIS A 72 -5.10 -8.28 2.77
N ASN A 73 -4.39 -7.18 2.97
CA ASN A 73 -3.54 -6.61 1.93
C ASN A 73 -2.17 -7.26 2.04
N HIS A 74 -1.56 -7.59 0.91
CA HIS A 74 -0.20 -8.13 0.86
C HIS A 74 0.69 -7.23 0.01
N TYR A 75 1.93 -7.06 0.47
CA TYR A 75 2.92 -6.18 -0.11
C TYR A 75 4.21 -6.94 -0.34
N LYS A 76 4.79 -6.76 -1.53
CA LYS A 76 6.18 -7.13 -1.79
C LYS A 76 6.99 -5.85 -1.62
N ILE A 77 7.89 -5.82 -0.66
CA ILE A 77 8.64 -4.63 -0.27
C ILE A 77 10.13 -4.93 -0.45
N ARG A 78 10.85 -4.06 -1.16
CA ARG A 78 12.32 -4.08 -1.13
C ARG A 78 12.78 -3.15 -0.02
N ILE A 79 13.52 -3.70 0.94
CA ILE A 79 14.17 -2.96 2.02
C ILE A 79 15.65 -2.80 1.69
N GLN A 80 16.19 -1.64 2.04
CA GLN A 80 17.60 -1.32 1.97
C GLN A 80 18.11 -1.08 3.38
N THR A 81 19.14 -1.81 3.77
CA THR A 81 19.91 -1.55 4.99
C THR A 81 21.30 -1.08 4.61
N LYS A 82 22.09 -0.74 5.63
CA LYS A 82 23.51 -0.40 5.49
C LYS A 82 24.32 -1.47 4.74
N ASN A 83 23.99 -2.74 4.92
CA ASN A 83 24.82 -3.86 4.46
C ASN A 83 24.22 -4.62 3.28
N ASN A 84 22.90 -4.59 3.09
CA ASN A 84 22.22 -5.38 2.06
C ASN A 84 20.95 -4.72 1.51
N SER A 85 20.50 -5.24 0.37
CA SER A 85 19.19 -4.96 -0.22
C SER A 85 18.47 -6.29 -0.36
N GLN A 86 17.25 -6.39 0.16
CA GLN A 86 16.45 -7.62 0.05
C GLN A 86 14.97 -7.32 -0.12
N VAL A 87 14.25 -8.33 -0.58
CA VAL A 87 12.78 -8.27 -0.70
C VAL A 87 12.18 -9.04 0.48
N ILE A 88 11.12 -8.49 1.05
CA ILE A 88 10.27 -9.13 2.05
C ILE A 88 8.81 -9.07 1.58
N PHE A 89 8.01 -10.00 2.07
CA PHE A 89 6.56 -9.97 1.94
C PHE A 89 5.96 -9.49 3.26
N LEU A 90 4.98 -8.59 3.18
CA LEU A 90 4.27 -8.05 4.33
C LEU A 90 2.76 -8.16 4.12
N ASN A 91 2.09 -8.85 5.03
CA ASN A 91 0.65 -8.98 5.08
C ASN A 91 0.10 -8.06 6.18
N ILE A 92 -0.86 -7.20 5.82
CA ILE A 92 -1.54 -6.27 6.73
C ILE A 92 -3.00 -6.70 6.86
N PHE A 93 -3.38 -7.03 8.09
CA PHE A 93 -4.74 -7.38 8.47
C PHE A 93 -5.39 -6.21 9.18
N LYS A 94 -6.59 -5.84 8.75
CA LYS A 94 -7.34 -4.72 9.30
C LYS A 94 -8.66 -5.18 9.90
N ASP A 95 -9.14 -4.45 10.90
CA ASP A 95 -10.52 -4.58 11.37
C ASP A 95 -11.52 -3.94 10.39
N GLU A 96 -12.81 -4.04 10.70
CA GLU A 96 -13.89 -3.47 9.87
C GLU A 96 -13.82 -1.94 9.76
N SER A 97 -13.16 -1.26 10.72
CA SER A 97 -12.94 0.18 10.72
C SER A 97 -11.70 0.61 9.91
N GLY A 98 -10.93 -0.35 9.39
CA GLY A 98 -9.70 -0.10 8.63
C GLY A 98 -8.45 0.02 9.50
N LYS A 99 -8.54 -0.17 10.83
CA LYS A 99 -7.38 -0.10 11.73
C LYS A 99 -6.56 -1.38 11.66
N LEU A 100 -5.24 -1.25 11.81
CA LEU A 100 -4.32 -2.38 11.89
C LEU A 100 -4.70 -3.31 13.05
N LEU A 101 -5.06 -4.54 12.73
CA LEU A 101 -5.33 -5.62 13.68
C LEU A 101 -4.06 -6.40 13.98
N LYS A 102 -3.37 -6.84 12.92
CA LYS A 102 -2.08 -7.55 12.98
C LYS A 102 -1.34 -7.42 11.65
N TYR A 103 -0.07 -7.78 11.66
CA TYR A 103 0.72 -7.93 10.45
C TYR A 103 1.61 -9.17 10.53
N GLU A 104 2.01 -9.69 9.38
CA GLU A 104 2.90 -10.85 9.25
C GLU A 104 3.92 -10.54 8.16
N TYR A 105 5.17 -10.98 8.33
CA TYR A 105 6.20 -10.84 7.30
C TYR A 105 6.97 -12.14 7.08
N SER A 106 7.52 -12.28 5.87
CA SER A 106 8.37 -13.38 5.45
C SER A 106 9.36 -12.94 4.37
N ASP A 107 10.35 -13.81 4.11
CA ASP A 107 11.31 -13.69 3.01
C ASP A 107 10.70 -14.09 1.66
#